data_AF-A0A2N1R422-F1
#
_entry.id   AF-A0A2N1R422-F1
#
_cell.length_a   1.000
_cell.length_b   1.000
_cell.length_c   1.000
_cell.angle_alpha   90.00
_cell.angle_beta   90.00
_cell.angle_gamma   90.00
#
_symmetry.space_group_name_H-M   'P 1'
#
loop_
_entity.id
_entity.type
_entity.pdbx_description
1 polymer ?
#
loop_
_entity_poly.entity_id
_entity_poly.type
_entity_poly.pdbx_seq_one_letter_code
_entity_poly.pdbx_strand_id
1 'polypeptide(L)'
;MPGAMEYSHRDVRESILERIFPDLRFGGDPDIDRYFDLRSSGRMLDALSVYSSRLRPRYPDDAKRIVLLKLYRTRSPAFAEFLHGLLMERADDIMARIQKNIDAMVGPLSGISMRNTYAVLKSVERIARLFPDDPDTARRMAWDHADFAKMLGYRADETKQAAFLLGEFYDQSAVDNDVPTDFIAASQAAEESRREREAETKNFFDLSRIEFDASDIRRIEIPAGLERDEDLVLAWCHKYWLRVDDPAFERIVWLYSKKLGTKHYEVFKAIKTGRRKKYQDDDILSMVATTIATRYSYTVQGDLYMQAAWRTIKAGLYGQLAAQRIAARNADPARQESLPASTALPVEPASTKIVLTKPAAPSLRRAPAAPVASSLRIQVHPHAPMPEIKAAGSISDRIKRLSGRAYDVYKDIFLSRVRIHIRDALQQGRTKPGSVFSDDANEAENAVYEFIELNYSNAYLDWPSSKHRVKVAELGFTLEKLDDIIEACYLRIDA
;
A
#
# COMPACT_ATOMS: atom_id res chain seq x y z
N MET A 1 46.54 20.98 -43.90
CA MET A 1 45.70 19.80 -44.25
C MET A 1 44.77 19.54 -43.08
N PRO A 2 43.48 19.30 -43.34
CA PRO A 2 42.39 19.79 -42.52
C PRO A 2 42.05 18.81 -41.40
N GLY A 3 42.07 19.31 -40.16
CA GLY A 3 41.34 18.74 -39.03
C GLY A 3 39.86 19.04 -39.19
N ALA A 4 39.17 18.19 -39.95
CA ALA A 4 37.74 18.25 -40.12
C ALA A 4 37.14 16.86 -39.87
N MET A 5 36.25 16.81 -38.87
CA MET A 5 35.21 15.80 -38.66
C MET A 5 35.61 14.42 -38.15
N GLU A 6 35.99 14.33 -36.88
CA GLU A 6 35.65 13.17 -36.02
C GLU A 6 34.73 13.64 -34.88
N TYR A 7 33.54 14.10 -35.25
CA TYR A 7 32.40 14.28 -34.33
C TYR A 7 31.21 13.45 -34.85
N SER A 8 31.45 12.18 -35.19
CA SER A 8 30.42 11.32 -35.78
C SER A 8 30.31 10.03 -34.98
N HIS A 9 29.17 9.87 -34.32
CA HIS A 9 28.79 8.78 -33.40
C HIS A 9 29.57 8.71 -32.08
N ARG A 10 29.12 9.47 -31.06
CA ARG A 10 29.30 9.00 -29.67
C ARG A 10 28.75 7.57 -29.60
N ASP A 11 29.51 6.67 -29.00
CA ASP A 11 29.05 5.30 -28.80
C ASP A 11 27.73 5.35 -28.00
N VAL A 12 26.71 4.64 -28.49
CA VAL A 12 25.41 4.54 -27.83
C VAL A 12 25.58 3.97 -26.42
N ARG A 13 26.55 3.09 -26.22
CA ARG A 13 26.92 2.52 -24.92
C ARG A 13 27.35 3.60 -23.93
N GLU A 14 28.25 4.48 -24.36
CA GLU A 14 28.73 5.61 -23.54
C GLU A 14 27.58 6.55 -23.19
N SER A 15 26.72 6.86 -24.16
CA SER A 15 25.57 7.74 -23.95
C SER A 15 24.57 7.17 -22.93
N ILE A 16 24.36 5.85 -22.94
CA ILE A 16 23.51 5.14 -21.98
C ILE A 16 24.14 5.12 -20.59
N LEU A 17 25.44 4.88 -20.51
CA LEU A 17 26.19 4.93 -19.25
C LEU A 17 26.18 6.34 -18.64
N GLU A 18 26.35 7.40 -19.43
CA GLU A 18 26.29 8.80 -18.96
C GLU A 18 24.90 9.18 -18.40
N ARG A 19 23.83 8.60 -18.96
CA ARG A 19 22.45 8.84 -18.52
C ARG A 19 22.15 8.12 -17.21
N ILE A 20 22.64 6.89 -17.05
CA ILE A 20 22.35 6.03 -15.88
C ILE A 20 23.33 6.28 -14.73
N PHE A 21 24.59 6.57 -15.06
CA PHE A 21 25.69 6.83 -14.14
C PHE A 21 26.38 8.15 -14.51
N PRO A 22 25.75 9.30 -14.23
CA PRO A 22 26.31 10.61 -14.60
C PRO A 22 27.66 10.90 -13.94
N ASP A 23 28.00 10.21 -12.85
CA ASP A 23 29.25 10.39 -12.11
C ASP A 23 30.48 9.78 -12.83
N LEU A 24 30.29 8.99 -13.91
CA LEU A 24 31.37 8.27 -14.61
C LEU A 24 31.99 9.01 -15.82
N ARG A 25 31.68 10.29 -16.02
CA ARG A 25 31.97 11.05 -17.26
C ARG A 25 33.45 11.23 -17.63
N PHE A 26 34.42 10.85 -16.79
CA PHE A 26 35.84 11.22 -16.97
C PHE A 26 36.85 10.06 -16.87
N GLY A 27 36.47 8.84 -17.27
CA GLY A 27 37.42 7.73 -17.40
C GLY A 27 37.90 7.13 -16.07
N GLY A 28 37.30 7.54 -14.95
CA GLY A 28 37.48 6.97 -13.63
C GLY A 28 36.12 6.76 -12.94
N ASP A 29 36.14 6.03 -11.83
CA ASP A 29 34.96 5.81 -11.00
C ASP A 29 35.16 6.48 -9.64
N PRO A 30 34.50 7.62 -9.37
CA PRO A 30 34.63 8.34 -8.10
C PRO A 30 34.25 7.51 -6.87
N ASP A 31 33.39 6.50 -7.04
CA ASP A 31 33.01 5.61 -5.94
C ASP A 31 34.14 4.63 -5.57
N ILE A 32 35.03 4.30 -6.52
CA ILE A 32 36.24 3.52 -6.25
C ILE A 32 37.22 4.36 -5.44
N ASP A 33 37.46 5.60 -5.85
CA ASP A 33 38.31 6.55 -5.10
C ASP A 33 37.78 6.70 -3.67
N ARG A 34 36.49 7.02 -3.54
CA ARG A 34 35.80 7.19 -2.26
C ARG A 34 35.88 5.93 -1.39
N TYR A 35 35.78 4.75 -1.97
CA TYR A 35 35.90 3.49 -1.23
C TYR A 35 37.29 3.34 -0.59
N PHE A 36 38.36 3.62 -1.33
CA PHE A 36 39.73 3.53 -0.82
C PHE A 36 40.06 4.66 0.16
N ASP A 37 39.54 5.87 -0.06
CA ASP A 37 39.70 7.00 0.85
C ASP A 37 39.09 6.70 2.22
N LEU A 38 37.84 6.24 2.25
CA LEU A 38 37.15 5.86 3.49
C LEU A 38 37.86 4.71 4.23
N ARG A 39 38.43 3.78 3.47
CA ARG A 39 39.19 2.66 4.05
C ARG A 39 40.53 3.12 4.65
N SER A 40 41.22 4.06 3.99
CA SER A 40 42.47 4.63 4.49
C SER A 40 42.24 5.54 5.71
N SER A 41 41.09 6.20 5.79
CA SER A 41 40.68 7.03 6.93
C SER A 41 40.11 6.24 8.12
N GLY A 42 40.15 4.90 8.10
CA GLY A 42 39.63 4.04 9.17
C GLY A 42 38.10 3.92 9.24
N ARG A 43 37.35 4.49 8.28
CA ARG A 43 35.88 4.50 8.24
C ARG A 43 35.33 3.26 7.52
N MET A 44 35.58 2.08 8.10
CA MET A 44 35.29 0.80 7.46
C MET A 44 33.81 0.57 7.14
N LEU A 45 32.89 0.99 8.01
CA LEU A 45 31.44 0.82 7.78
C LEU A 45 30.95 1.64 6.59
N ASP A 46 31.45 2.87 6.44
CA ASP A 46 31.09 3.74 5.32
C ASP A 46 31.68 3.21 4.00
N ALA A 47 32.90 2.69 4.04
CA ALA A 47 33.50 2.03 2.88
C ALA A 47 32.67 0.81 2.43
N LEU A 48 32.21 -0.02 3.37
CA LEU A 48 31.33 -1.16 3.06
C LEU A 48 29.97 -0.71 2.52
N SER A 49 29.44 0.42 2.99
CA SER A 49 28.21 1.02 2.46
C SER A 49 28.36 1.42 0.99
N VAL A 50 29.45 2.11 0.62
CA VAL A 50 29.74 2.46 -0.78
C VAL A 50 29.91 1.20 -1.63
N TYR A 51 30.66 0.21 -1.14
CA TYR A 51 30.88 -1.05 -1.85
C TYR A 51 29.57 -1.80 -2.14
N SER A 52 28.70 -1.93 -1.14
CA SER A 52 27.46 -2.70 -1.27
C SER A 52 26.37 -1.98 -2.08
N SER A 53 26.26 -0.65 -1.95
CA SER A 53 25.20 0.14 -2.59
C SER A 53 25.54 0.64 -3.98
N ARG A 54 26.83 0.90 -4.29
CA ARG A 54 27.27 1.48 -5.57
C ARG A 54 28.08 0.51 -6.41
N LEU A 55 29.21 0.03 -5.87
CA LEU A 55 30.17 -0.77 -6.64
C LEU A 55 29.63 -2.16 -7.00
N ARG A 56 28.92 -2.82 -6.07
CA ARG A 56 28.35 -4.15 -6.33
C ARG A 56 27.24 -4.12 -7.38
N PRO A 57 26.27 -3.17 -7.38
CA PRO A 57 25.31 -3.06 -8.46
C PRO A 57 25.91 -2.63 -9.81
N ARG A 58 26.98 -1.81 -9.80
CA ARG A 58 27.65 -1.36 -11.02
C ARG A 58 28.50 -2.46 -11.66
N TYR A 59 29.25 -3.20 -10.84
CA TYR A 59 30.11 -4.32 -11.24
C TYR A 59 29.62 -5.62 -10.56
N PRO A 60 28.61 -6.31 -11.10
CA PRO A 60 27.98 -7.45 -10.43
C PRO A 60 28.89 -8.69 -10.31
N ASP A 61 29.81 -8.91 -11.25
CA ASP A 61 30.76 -10.03 -11.23
C ASP A 61 31.83 -9.83 -10.14
N ASP A 62 31.82 -10.71 -9.15
CA ASP A 62 32.72 -10.68 -8.00
C ASP A 62 34.20 -10.84 -8.39
N ALA A 63 34.51 -11.71 -9.35
CA ALA A 63 35.88 -11.96 -9.79
C ALA A 63 36.45 -10.75 -10.53
N LYS A 64 35.68 -10.20 -11.48
CA LYS A 64 36.07 -8.99 -12.23
C LYS A 64 36.20 -7.78 -11.31
N ARG A 65 35.30 -7.61 -10.34
CA ARG A 65 35.35 -6.51 -9.36
C ARG A 65 36.57 -6.60 -8.45
N ILE A 66 36.97 -7.79 -8.00
CA ILE A 66 38.21 -7.98 -7.23
C ILE A 66 39.44 -7.57 -8.06
N VAL A 67 39.49 -7.95 -9.34
CA VAL A 67 40.57 -7.56 -10.26
C VAL A 67 40.60 -6.05 -10.44
N LEU A 68 39.44 -5.41 -10.66
CA LEU A 68 39.31 -3.95 -10.81
C LEU A 68 39.88 -3.22 -9.59
N LEU A 69 39.45 -3.58 -8.38
CA LEU A 69 39.92 -2.96 -7.14
C LEU A 69 41.40 -3.24 -6.88
N LYS A 70 41.91 -4.41 -7.29
CA LYS A 70 43.34 -4.73 -7.20
C LYS A 70 44.16 -3.83 -8.13
N LEU A 71 43.76 -3.68 -9.39
CA LEU A 71 44.42 -2.85 -10.39
C LEU A 71 44.47 -1.38 -9.95
N TYR A 72 43.35 -0.88 -9.41
CA TYR A 72 43.26 0.46 -8.83
C TYR A 72 44.25 0.63 -7.68
N ARG A 73 44.23 -0.29 -6.70
CA ARG A 73 45.13 -0.24 -5.52
C ARG A 73 46.61 -0.26 -5.90
N THR A 74 46.97 -1.00 -6.95
CA THR A 74 48.36 -1.09 -7.43
C THR A 74 48.74 0.05 -8.37
N ARG A 75 47.84 1.00 -8.66
CA ARG A 75 48.03 2.08 -9.65
C ARG A 75 48.52 1.53 -11.00
N SER A 76 47.94 0.41 -11.43
CA SER A 76 48.33 -0.25 -12.67
C SER A 76 47.90 0.60 -13.87
N PRO A 77 48.74 0.76 -14.92
CA PRO A 77 48.33 1.46 -16.15
C PRO A 77 47.18 0.73 -16.87
N ALA A 78 47.01 -0.58 -16.65
CA ALA A 78 45.92 -1.37 -17.21
C ALA A 78 44.55 -1.09 -16.56
N PHE A 79 44.49 -0.30 -15.50
CA PHE A 79 43.23 -0.01 -14.79
C PHE A 79 42.19 0.66 -15.70
N ALA A 80 42.58 1.69 -16.44
CA ALA A 80 41.64 2.47 -17.25
C ALA A 80 41.00 1.62 -18.36
N GLU A 81 41.82 0.82 -19.05
CA GLU A 81 41.34 -0.09 -20.10
C GLU A 81 40.43 -1.19 -19.53
N PHE A 82 40.81 -1.79 -18.39
CA PHE A 82 39.99 -2.82 -17.75
C PHE A 82 38.65 -2.27 -17.25
N LEU A 83 38.66 -1.07 -16.64
CA LEU A 83 37.45 -0.36 -16.23
C LEU A 83 36.54 -0.08 -17.43
N HIS A 84 37.10 0.45 -18.51
CA HIS A 84 36.35 0.73 -19.73
C HIS A 84 35.70 -0.53 -20.30
N GLY A 85 36.43 -1.65 -20.40
CA GLY A 85 35.89 -2.93 -20.84
C GLY A 85 34.73 -3.43 -19.98
N LEU A 86 34.83 -3.31 -18.65
CA LEU A 86 33.72 -3.65 -17.73
C LEU A 86 32.50 -2.75 -17.92
N LEU A 87 32.72 -1.46 -18.14
CA LEU A 87 31.64 -0.52 -18.39
C LEU A 87 30.93 -0.81 -19.72
N MET A 88 31.67 -1.21 -20.76
CA MET A 88 31.08 -1.60 -22.04
C MET A 88 30.24 -2.87 -21.94
N GLU A 89 30.72 -3.91 -21.26
CA GLU A 89 29.93 -5.11 -20.97
C GLU A 89 28.66 -4.75 -20.15
N ARG A 90 28.81 -3.85 -19.18
CA ARG A 90 27.68 -3.38 -18.38
C ARG A 90 26.67 -2.59 -19.22
N ALA A 91 27.12 -1.79 -20.17
CA ALA A 91 26.26 -1.07 -21.09
C ALA A 91 25.44 -2.05 -21.94
N ASP A 92 26.08 -3.10 -22.48
CA ASP A 92 25.42 -4.13 -23.28
C ASP A 92 24.31 -4.86 -22.48
N ASP A 93 24.59 -5.22 -21.22
CA ASP A 93 23.59 -5.80 -20.30
C ASP A 93 22.39 -4.88 -20.07
N ILE A 94 22.66 -3.59 -19.86
CA ILE A 94 21.64 -2.58 -19.62
C ILE A 94 20.80 -2.38 -20.89
N MET A 95 21.44 -2.28 -22.06
CA MET A 95 20.77 -2.15 -23.35
C MET A 95 19.82 -3.32 -23.61
N ALA A 96 20.27 -4.55 -23.35
CA ALA A 96 19.42 -5.74 -23.50
C ALA A 96 18.19 -5.71 -22.57
N ARG A 97 18.36 -5.26 -21.32
CA ARG A 97 17.24 -5.08 -20.37
C ARG A 97 16.27 -4.00 -20.84
N ILE A 98 16.80 -2.87 -21.32
CA ILE A 98 15.98 -1.77 -21.85
C ILE A 98 15.17 -2.24 -23.06
N GLN A 99 15.79 -2.96 -24.00
CA GLN A 99 15.09 -3.54 -25.16
C GLN A 99 13.96 -4.48 -24.74
N LYS A 100 14.22 -5.37 -23.77
CA LYS A 100 13.19 -6.25 -23.22
C LYS A 100 12.02 -5.48 -22.59
N ASN A 101 12.30 -4.38 -21.89
CA ASN A 101 11.27 -3.53 -21.30
C ASN A 101 10.48 -2.77 -22.39
N ILE A 102 11.15 -2.28 -23.44
CA ILE A 102 10.50 -1.68 -24.61
C ILE A 102 9.57 -2.71 -25.27
N ASP A 103 10.04 -3.94 -25.45
CA ASP A 103 9.22 -5.00 -26.04
C ASP A 103 8.00 -5.35 -25.19
N ALA A 104 8.15 -5.38 -23.87
CA ALA A 104 7.04 -5.57 -22.95
C ALA A 104 6.04 -4.40 -23.01
N MET A 105 6.52 -3.17 -23.16
CA MET A 105 5.67 -1.97 -23.24
C MET A 105 4.91 -1.90 -24.57
N VAL A 106 5.56 -2.22 -25.69
CA VAL A 106 4.93 -2.08 -27.01
C VAL A 106 4.18 -3.36 -27.43
N GLY A 107 4.58 -4.52 -26.91
CA GLY A 107 3.98 -5.81 -27.20
C GLY A 107 2.44 -5.83 -27.16
N PRO A 108 1.79 -5.28 -26.11
CA PRO A 108 0.33 -5.21 -26.03
C PRO A 108 -0.32 -4.42 -27.17
N LEU A 109 0.35 -3.44 -27.77
CA LEU A 109 -0.17 -2.61 -28.87
C LEU A 109 0.12 -3.21 -30.25
N SER A 110 0.98 -4.22 -30.33
CA SER A 110 1.39 -4.83 -31.60
C SER A 110 0.21 -5.48 -32.32
N GLY A 111 0.03 -5.14 -33.59
CA GLY A 111 -1.02 -5.68 -34.45
C GLY A 111 -2.44 -5.14 -34.18
N ILE A 112 -2.60 -4.19 -33.25
CA ILE A 112 -3.90 -3.57 -32.97
C ILE A 112 -4.09 -2.36 -33.85
N SER A 113 -5.22 -2.32 -34.57
CA SER A 113 -5.62 -1.14 -35.31
C SER A 113 -5.99 -0.01 -34.36
N MET A 114 -5.38 1.17 -34.54
CA MET A 114 -5.71 2.38 -33.78
C MET A 114 -7.16 2.85 -33.96
N ARG A 115 -7.87 2.31 -34.96
CA ARG A 115 -9.31 2.53 -35.15
C ARG A 115 -10.16 1.74 -34.15
N ASN A 116 -9.65 0.62 -33.63
CA ASN A 116 -10.31 -0.14 -32.58
C ASN A 116 -9.93 0.46 -31.22
N THR A 117 -10.63 1.55 -30.90
CA THR A 117 -10.52 2.30 -29.66
C THR A 117 -10.55 1.43 -28.41
N TYR A 118 -11.41 0.41 -28.37
CA TYR A 118 -11.55 -0.46 -27.21
C TYR A 118 -10.37 -1.41 -27.03
N ALA A 119 -9.88 -2.01 -28.12
CA ALA A 119 -8.69 -2.85 -28.10
C ALA A 119 -7.45 -2.04 -27.68
N VAL A 120 -7.31 -0.80 -28.17
CA VAL A 120 -6.24 0.11 -27.76
C VAL A 120 -6.31 0.39 -26.26
N LEU A 121 -7.51 0.69 -25.73
CA LEU A 121 -7.69 0.94 -24.30
C LEU A 121 -7.19 -0.26 -23.46
N LYS A 122 -7.65 -1.47 -23.77
CA LYS A 122 -7.21 -2.69 -23.06
C LYS A 122 -5.72 -2.92 -23.11
N SER A 123 -5.09 -2.58 -24.23
CA SER A 123 -3.64 -2.71 -24.35
C SER A 123 -2.90 -1.67 -23.53
N VAL A 124 -3.37 -0.43 -23.49
CA VAL A 124 -2.83 0.61 -22.61
C VAL A 124 -3.00 0.23 -21.13
N GLU A 125 -4.11 -0.39 -20.75
CA GLU A 125 -4.30 -0.90 -19.38
C GLU A 125 -3.29 -1.99 -19.02
N ARG A 126 -3.00 -2.92 -19.95
CA ARG A 126 -1.95 -3.94 -19.75
C ARG A 126 -0.59 -3.29 -19.60
N ILE A 127 -0.32 -2.22 -20.33
CA ILE A 127 0.91 -1.44 -20.24
C ILE A 127 1.00 -0.74 -18.88
N ALA A 128 -0.08 -0.07 -18.43
CA ALA A 128 -0.12 0.64 -17.15
C ALA A 128 0.27 -0.26 -15.96
N ARG A 129 -0.11 -1.56 -16.01
CA ARG A 129 0.25 -2.54 -14.97
C ARG A 129 1.74 -2.91 -14.91
N LEU A 130 2.52 -2.54 -15.92
CA LEU A 130 3.98 -2.72 -15.92
C LEU A 130 4.71 -1.59 -15.17
N PHE A 131 4.00 -0.48 -14.90
CA PHE A 131 4.55 0.71 -14.27
C PHE A 131 4.10 0.85 -12.82
N PRO A 132 4.76 1.72 -12.03
CA PRO A 132 4.30 2.05 -10.67
C PRO A 132 2.87 2.60 -10.64
N ASP A 133 2.19 2.45 -9.50
CA ASP A 133 0.83 2.95 -9.31
C ASP A 133 0.71 4.48 -9.36
N ASP A 134 1.82 5.19 -9.12
CA ASP A 134 1.88 6.66 -9.19
C ASP A 134 1.90 7.12 -10.68
N PRO A 135 0.86 7.85 -11.14
CA PRO A 135 0.70 8.18 -12.56
C PRO A 135 1.81 9.08 -13.10
N ASP A 136 2.32 10.01 -12.29
CA ASP A 136 3.39 10.93 -12.70
C ASP A 136 4.74 10.21 -12.83
N THR A 137 5.02 9.27 -11.92
CA THR A 137 6.21 8.42 -12.02
C THR A 137 6.10 7.45 -13.18
N ALA A 138 4.93 6.82 -13.38
CA ALA A 138 4.68 5.96 -14.54
C ALA A 138 4.88 6.69 -15.87
N ARG A 139 4.33 7.91 -15.99
CA ARG A 139 4.49 8.77 -17.18
C ARG A 139 5.95 9.09 -17.44
N ARG A 140 6.70 9.53 -16.42
CA ARG A 140 8.13 9.84 -16.57
C ARG A 140 8.91 8.61 -17.04
N MET A 141 8.70 7.45 -16.41
CA MET A 141 9.37 6.21 -16.80
C MET A 141 9.03 5.77 -18.23
N ALA A 142 7.78 5.92 -18.66
CA ALA A 142 7.39 5.58 -20.03
C ALA A 142 8.07 6.49 -21.07
N TRP A 143 8.20 7.79 -20.78
CA TRP A 143 8.94 8.72 -21.63
C TRP A 143 10.45 8.48 -21.61
N ASP A 144 11.04 8.12 -20.46
CA ASP A 144 12.44 7.70 -20.40
C ASP A 144 12.70 6.48 -21.31
N HIS A 145 11.78 5.51 -21.34
CA HIS A 145 11.86 4.39 -22.28
C HIS A 145 11.75 4.82 -23.75
N ALA A 146 10.92 5.81 -24.08
CA ALA A 146 10.85 6.39 -25.42
C ALA A 146 12.16 7.09 -25.83
N ASP A 147 12.79 7.80 -24.90
CA ASP A 147 14.10 8.42 -25.12
C ASP A 147 15.18 7.36 -25.35
N PHE A 148 15.22 6.30 -24.53
CA PHE A 148 16.15 5.19 -24.74
C PHE A 148 15.90 4.47 -26.07
N ALA A 149 14.65 4.22 -26.44
CA ALA A 149 14.28 3.63 -27.73
C ALA A 149 14.80 4.45 -28.91
N LYS A 150 14.71 5.79 -28.81
CA LYS A 150 15.28 6.72 -29.78
C LYS A 150 16.80 6.66 -29.84
N MET A 151 17.48 6.65 -28.68
CA MET A 151 18.95 6.53 -28.61
C MET A 151 19.45 5.21 -29.21
N LEU A 152 18.71 4.12 -29.00
CA LEU A 152 19.02 2.79 -29.50
C LEU A 152 18.64 2.58 -30.97
N GLY A 153 17.83 3.47 -31.56
CA GLY A 153 17.19 3.23 -32.86
C GLY A 153 16.25 2.02 -32.86
N TYR A 154 15.70 1.64 -31.71
CA TYR A 154 14.90 0.42 -31.53
C TYR A 154 13.44 0.75 -31.22
N ARG A 155 12.53 0.47 -32.16
CA ARG A 155 11.06 0.65 -31.99
C ARG A 155 10.66 2.03 -31.46
N ALA A 156 11.40 3.08 -31.83
CA ALA A 156 11.26 4.42 -31.25
C ALA A 156 9.85 5.02 -31.39
N ASP A 157 9.25 4.93 -32.59
CA ASP A 157 7.93 5.50 -32.85
C ASP A 157 6.82 4.76 -32.10
N GLU A 158 6.88 3.43 -32.07
CA GLU A 158 5.91 2.60 -31.37
C GLU A 158 5.98 2.84 -29.85
N THR A 159 7.20 2.98 -29.32
CA THR A 159 7.46 3.27 -27.91
C THR A 159 6.95 4.66 -27.52
N LYS A 160 7.18 5.66 -28.37
CA LYS A 160 6.65 7.02 -28.20
C LYS A 160 5.12 7.03 -28.22
N GLN A 161 4.52 6.26 -29.13
CA GLN A 161 3.06 6.13 -29.19
C GLN A 161 2.50 5.46 -27.94
N ALA A 162 3.15 4.41 -27.43
CA ALA A 162 2.76 3.75 -26.19
C ALA A 162 2.82 4.71 -24.99
N ALA A 163 3.90 5.49 -24.86
CA ALA A 163 4.05 6.49 -23.80
C ALA A 163 2.98 7.61 -23.89
N PHE A 164 2.68 8.08 -25.11
CA PHE A 164 1.61 9.05 -25.35
C PHE A 164 0.24 8.51 -24.92
N LEU A 165 -0.12 7.31 -25.39
CA LEU A 165 -1.41 6.69 -25.06
C LEU A 165 -1.56 6.41 -23.56
N LEU A 166 -0.47 6.03 -22.89
CA LEU A 166 -0.45 5.86 -21.44
C LEU A 166 -0.67 7.20 -20.71
N GLY A 167 -0.06 8.28 -21.20
CA GLY A 167 -0.28 9.63 -20.68
C GLY A 167 -1.75 10.06 -20.75
N GLU A 168 -2.37 9.89 -21.93
CA GLU A 168 -3.79 10.16 -22.19
C GLU A 168 -4.71 9.32 -21.30
N PHE A 169 -4.36 8.05 -21.07
CA PHE A 169 -5.10 7.17 -20.18
C PHE A 169 -5.10 7.70 -18.73
N TYR A 170 -3.95 8.16 -18.23
CA TYR A 170 -3.88 8.73 -16.89
C TYR A 170 -4.63 10.05 -16.76
N ASP A 171 -4.51 10.96 -17.73
CA ASP A 171 -5.20 12.26 -17.70
C ASP A 171 -6.71 12.07 -17.64
N GLN A 172 -7.25 11.13 -18.41
CA GLN A 172 -8.69 10.83 -18.40
C GLN A 172 -9.16 10.10 -17.12
N SER A 173 -8.26 9.43 -16.40
CA SER A 173 -8.56 8.80 -15.10
C SER A 173 -8.48 9.77 -13.92
N ALA A 174 -7.73 10.87 -14.07
CA ALA A 174 -7.56 11.90 -13.04
C ALA A 174 -8.77 12.83 -12.92
N VAL A 175 -9.45 13.12 -14.05
CA VAL A 175 -10.54 14.11 -14.15
C VAL A 175 -11.74 13.83 -13.23
N ASP A 176 -11.91 12.60 -12.72
CA ASP A 176 -13.05 12.25 -11.84
C ASP A 176 -12.71 12.18 -10.33
N ASN A 177 -11.44 12.35 -9.93
CA ASN A 177 -11.02 12.23 -8.53
C ASN A 177 -11.04 13.55 -7.73
N ASP A 178 -11.01 14.71 -8.41
CA ASP A 178 -11.05 16.02 -7.77
C ASP A 178 -12.38 16.72 -8.01
N VAL A 179 -13.37 16.40 -7.17
CA VAL A 179 -14.39 17.39 -6.80
C VAL A 179 -14.02 17.88 -5.40
N PRO A 180 -13.28 19.01 -5.28
CA PRO A 180 -13.06 19.65 -4.00
C PRO A 180 -14.41 20.08 -3.41
N THR A 181 -14.67 19.71 -2.16
CA THR A 181 -15.79 20.20 -1.36
C THR A 181 -15.53 21.62 -0.86
N ASP A 182 -15.17 22.54 -1.75
CA ASP A 182 -15.15 23.98 -1.45
C ASP A 182 -15.87 24.74 -2.57
N PHE A 183 -17.07 25.20 -2.21
CA PHE A 183 -18.09 25.71 -3.12
C PHE A 183 -17.76 27.15 -3.57
N ILE A 184 -17.81 27.36 -4.89
CA ILE A 184 -18.12 28.63 -5.61
C ILE A 184 -16.94 29.40 -6.23
N ALA A 185 -15.78 29.62 -5.59
CA ALA A 185 -14.72 30.46 -6.20
C ALA A 185 -13.74 29.70 -7.14
N ALA A 186 -13.37 28.46 -6.80
CA ALA A 186 -12.52 27.62 -7.66
C ALA A 186 -13.29 26.99 -8.83
N SER A 187 -14.63 27.00 -8.78
CA SER A 187 -15.50 26.30 -9.73
C SER A 187 -15.49 26.94 -11.12
N GLN A 188 -15.35 28.25 -11.27
CA GLN A 188 -15.43 28.86 -12.61
C GLN A 188 -14.12 28.76 -13.38
N ALA A 189 -12.98 29.01 -12.75
CA ALA A 189 -11.67 28.87 -13.38
C ALA A 189 -11.27 27.40 -13.62
N ALA A 190 -11.67 26.47 -12.73
CA ALA A 190 -11.50 25.04 -12.96
C ALA A 190 -12.44 24.53 -14.06
N GLU A 191 -13.69 25.02 -14.13
CA GLU A 191 -14.64 24.59 -15.16
C GLU A 191 -14.33 25.21 -16.54
N GLU A 192 -13.79 26.43 -16.61
CA GLU A 192 -13.30 27.05 -17.84
C GLU A 192 -12.03 26.35 -18.35
N SER A 193 -11.03 26.13 -17.50
CA SER A 193 -9.84 25.35 -17.89
C SER A 193 -10.19 23.89 -18.23
N ARG A 194 -11.22 23.32 -17.60
CA ARG A 194 -11.78 22.01 -17.96
C ARG A 194 -12.46 22.04 -19.32
N ARG A 195 -13.30 23.04 -19.61
CA ARG A 195 -13.95 23.17 -20.92
C ARG A 195 -12.95 23.44 -22.04
N GLU A 196 -11.92 24.22 -21.78
CA GLU A 196 -10.83 24.47 -22.72
C GLU A 196 -10.02 23.18 -22.98
N ARG A 197 -9.66 22.43 -21.93
CA ARG A 197 -8.98 21.12 -22.08
C ARG A 197 -9.86 20.06 -22.74
N GLU A 198 -11.14 19.99 -22.42
CA GLU A 198 -12.12 19.08 -23.03
C GLU A 198 -12.46 19.46 -24.48
N ALA A 199 -12.35 20.74 -24.85
CA ALA A 199 -12.55 21.22 -26.22
C ALA A 199 -11.30 21.05 -27.11
N GLU A 200 -10.10 21.15 -26.53
CA GLU A 200 -8.83 20.95 -27.25
C GLU A 200 -8.45 19.47 -27.41
N THR A 201 -8.85 18.60 -26.48
CA THR A 201 -8.57 17.17 -26.57
C THR A 201 -9.55 16.48 -27.52
N LYS A 202 -9.06 16.09 -28.71
CA LYS A 202 -9.73 15.07 -29.52
C LYS A 202 -9.85 13.83 -28.64
N ASN A 203 -11.06 13.53 -28.13
CA ASN A 203 -11.36 12.28 -27.43
C ASN A 203 -10.86 11.11 -28.28
N PHE A 204 -9.64 10.62 -28.00
CA PHE A 204 -9.06 9.49 -28.73
C PHE A 204 -9.95 8.25 -28.57
N PHE A 205 -10.72 8.23 -27.47
CA PHE A 205 -11.74 7.25 -27.18
C PHE A 205 -13.16 7.77 -27.49
N ASP A 206 -13.51 7.85 -28.77
CA ASP A 206 -14.88 8.14 -29.22
C ASP A 206 -15.85 7.01 -28.80
N LEU A 207 -16.79 7.34 -27.91
CA LEU A 207 -17.78 6.42 -27.33
C LEU A 207 -18.67 5.73 -28.38
N SER A 208 -18.90 6.38 -29.52
CA SER A 208 -19.76 5.85 -30.58
C SER A 208 -19.16 4.62 -31.26
N ARG A 209 -17.83 4.46 -31.22
CA ARG A 209 -17.08 3.39 -31.91
C ARG A 209 -16.67 2.23 -31.02
N ILE A 210 -16.92 2.31 -29.71
CA ILE A 210 -16.50 1.30 -28.75
C ILE A 210 -17.47 0.12 -28.77
N GLU A 211 -17.03 -1.04 -29.23
CA GLU A 211 -17.73 -2.32 -29.03
C GLU A 211 -17.14 -3.03 -27.81
N PHE A 212 -17.97 -3.31 -26.80
CA PHE A 212 -17.52 -3.97 -25.57
C PHE A 212 -17.44 -5.47 -25.76
N ASP A 213 -16.38 -6.09 -25.25
CA ASP A 213 -16.25 -7.54 -25.25
C ASP A 213 -17.27 -8.17 -24.29
N ALA A 214 -17.79 -9.35 -24.67
CA ALA A 214 -18.73 -10.11 -23.84
C ALA A 214 -18.20 -10.41 -22.43
N SER A 215 -16.86 -10.52 -22.26
CA SER A 215 -16.24 -10.70 -20.95
C SER A 215 -16.43 -9.49 -20.03
N ASP A 216 -16.36 -8.27 -20.57
CA ASP A 216 -16.43 -7.05 -19.77
C ASP A 216 -17.87 -6.67 -19.50
N ILE A 217 -18.77 -6.93 -20.45
CA ILE A 217 -20.21 -6.88 -20.21
C ILE A 217 -20.57 -7.76 -19.02
N ARG A 218 -20.14 -9.03 -18.99
CA ARG A 218 -20.37 -9.94 -17.83
C ARG A 218 -19.74 -9.46 -16.53
N ARG A 219 -18.64 -8.71 -16.60
CA ARG A 219 -17.96 -8.15 -15.42
C ARG A 219 -18.72 -6.96 -14.85
N ILE A 220 -19.48 -6.24 -15.67
CA ILE A 220 -20.20 -5.02 -15.31
C ILE A 220 -21.66 -5.33 -14.98
N GLU A 221 -22.32 -6.13 -15.80
CA GLU A 221 -23.74 -6.47 -15.67
C GLU A 221 -24.02 -7.28 -14.40
N ILE A 222 -25.19 -6.97 -13.84
CA ILE A 222 -25.76 -7.66 -12.70
C ILE A 222 -26.76 -8.69 -13.23
N PRO A 223 -26.80 -9.92 -12.68
CA PRO A 223 -27.75 -10.93 -13.11
C PRO A 223 -29.19 -10.42 -13.10
N ALA A 224 -29.91 -10.63 -14.19
CA ALA A 224 -31.35 -10.35 -14.26
C ALA A 224 -32.12 -11.32 -13.36
N GLY A 225 -33.16 -10.82 -12.67
CA GLY A 225 -34.01 -11.62 -11.77
C GLY A 225 -33.93 -11.24 -10.28
N LEU A 226 -33.16 -10.22 -9.92
CA LEU A 226 -33.20 -9.62 -8.59
C LEU A 226 -34.34 -8.58 -8.53
N GLU A 227 -35.44 -8.94 -7.86
CA GLU A 227 -36.61 -8.05 -7.72
C GLU A 227 -36.51 -7.16 -6.48
N ARG A 228 -35.77 -7.60 -5.46
CA ARG A 228 -35.64 -6.90 -4.18
C ARG A 228 -34.51 -5.86 -4.25
N ASP A 229 -34.83 -4.61 -3.88
CA ASP A 229 -33.89 -3.47 -3.90
C ASP A 229 -32.63 -3.78 -3.08
N GLU A 230 -32.78 -4.43 -1.92
CA GLU A 230 -31.67 -4.81 -1.05
C GLU A 230 -30.72 -5.82 -1.71
N ASP A 231 -31.26 -6.81 -2.42
CA ASP A 231 -30.46 -7.83 -3.11
C ASP A 231 -29.72 -7.22 -4.30
N LEU A 232 -30.35 -6.25 -4.96
CA LEU A 232 -29.73 -5.47 -6.02
C LEU A 232 -28.51 -4.71 -5.46
N VAL A 233 -28.66 -3.98 -4.35
CA VAL A 233 -27.56 -3.27 -3.69
C VAL A 233 -26.40 -4.21 -3.35
N LEU A 234 -26.70 -5.37 -2.78
CA LEU A 234 -25.70 -6.38 -2.46
C LEU A 234 -24.97 -6.89 -3.72
N ALA A 235 -25.68 -7.07 -4.83
CA ALA A 235 -25.09 -7.49 -6.10
C ALA A 235 -24.16 -6.44 -6.70
N TRP A 236 -24.54 -5.16 -6.63
CA TRP A 236 -23.69 -4.02 -7.01
C TRP A 236 -22.41 -3.99 -6.19
N CYS A 237 -22.53 -4.04 -4.87
CA CYS A 237 -21.38 -4.07 -3.95
C CYS A 237 -20.49 -5.28 -4.25
N HIS A 238 -21.06 -6.49 -4.35
CA HIS A 238 -20.31 -7.70 -4.67
C HIS A 238 -19.50 -7.59 -5.97
N LYS A 239 -20.08 -6.99 -7.02
CA LYS A 239 -19.41 -6.84 -8.32
C LYS A 239 -18.23 -5.89 -8.29
N TYR A 240 -18.33 -4.77 -7.58
CA TYR A 240 -17.34 -3.69 -7.65
C TYR A 240 -16.40 -3.60 -6.47
N TRP A 241 -16.75 -4.22 -5.33
CA TRP A 241 -16.02 -4.05 -4.07
C TRP A 241 -14.51 -4.23 -4.19
N LEU A 242 -14.06 -5.31 -4.83
CA LEU A 242 -12.64 -5.64 -4.98
C LEU A 242 -11.95 -4.93 -6.16
N ARG A 243 -12.71 -4.20 -6.98
CA ARG A 243 -12.23 -3.58 -8.23
C ARG A 243 -12.17 -2.06 -8.20
N VAL A 244 -12.53 -1.43 -7.08
CA VAL A 244 -12.50 0.04 -6.94
C VAL A 244 -11.10 0.64 -7.06
N ASP A 245 -10.06 -0.18 -6.83
CA ASP A 245 -8.67 0.21 -6.89
C ASP A 245 -8.05 -0.07 -8.29
N ASP A 246 -8.84 -0.59 -9.24
CA ASP A 246 -8.40 -0.87 -10.62
C ASP A 246 -8.80 0.28 -11.56
N PRO A 247 -7.88 1.18 -11.96
CA PRO A 247 -8.20 2.34 -12.80
C PRO A 247 -8.67 1.93 -14.21
N ALA A 248 -8.18 0.79 -14.69
CA ALA A 248 -8.60 0.21 -15.97
C ALA A 248 -10.08 -0.17 -15.93
N PHE A 249 -10.47 -0.92 -14.91
CA PHE A 249 -11.86 -1.34 -14.74
C PHE A 249 -12.80 -0.15 -14.54
N GLU A 250 -12.40 0.85 -13.76
CA GLU A 250 -13.16 2.11 -13.59
C GLU A 250 -13.47 2.76 -14.94
N ARG A 251 -12.47 2.84 -15.84
CA ARG A 251 -12.65 3.45 -17.16
C ARG A 251 -13.63 2.69 -18.03
N ILE A 252 -13.57 1.35 -18.03
CA ILE A 252 -14.51 0.52 -18.79
C ILE A 252 -15.94 0.71 -18.25
N VAL A 253 -16.11 0.72 -16.93
CA VAL A 253 -17.41 0.97 -16.29
C VAL A 253 -17.93 2.36 -16.68
N TRP A 254 -17.09 3.39 -16.66
CA TRP A 254 -17.47 4.75 -17.10
C TRP A 254 -17.94 4.78 -18.54
N LEU A 255 -17.15 4.22 -19.47
CA LEU A 255 -17.48 4.16 -20.89
C LEU A 255 -18.78 3.40 -21.11
N TYR A 256 -18.97 2.28 -20.41
CA TYR A 256 -20.19 1.47 -20.48
C TYR A 256 -21.41 2.26 -20.00
N SER A 257 -21.29 2.91 -18.84
CA SER A 257 -22.32 3.74 -18.22
C SER A 257 -22.76 4.86 -19.16
N LYS A 258 -21.79 5.55 -19.77
CA LYS A 258 -22.03 6.68 -20.68
C LYS A 258 -22.61 6.24 -22.02
N LYS A 259 -22.17 5.11 -22.59
CA LYS A 259 -22.70 4.59 -23.85
C LYS A 259 -24.15 4.09 -23.73
N LEU A 260 -24.47 3.39 -22.65
CA LEU A 260 -25.78 2.76 -22.46
C LEU A 260 -26.74 3.56 -21.56
N GLY A 261 -26.31 4.71 -21.02
CA GLY A 261 -27.14 5.55 -20.15
C GLY A 261 -27.52 4.88 -18.83
N THR A 262 -26.65 4.03 -18.29
CA THR A 262 -26.91 3.27 -17.06
C THR A 262 -26.28 3.95 -15.85
N LYS A 263 -26.65 3.52 -14.63
CA LYS A 263 -26.10 4.03 -13.36
C LYS A 263 -24.82 3.32 -12.89
N HIS A 264 -24.20 2.50 -13.74
CA HIS A 264 -23.09 1.64 -13.32
C HIS A 264 -21.89 2.42 -12.76
N TYR A 265 -21.56 3.54 -13.39
CA TYR A 265 -20.45 4.38 -12.95
C TYR A 265 -20.76 5.16 -11.67
N GLU A 266 -21.98 5.64 -11.49
CA GLU A 266 -22.39 6.37 -10.27
C GLU A 266 -22.29 5.47 -9.04
N VAL A 267 -22.77 4.23 -9.15
CA VAL A 267 -22.67 3.22 -8.09
C VAL A 267 -21.21 2.85 -7.82
N PHE A 268 -20.41 2.65 -8.87
CA PHE A 268 -18.97 2.40 -8.72
C PHE A 268 -18.27 3.54 -7.98
N LYS A 269 -18.58 4.80 -8.32
CA LYS A 269 -18.04 6.00 -7.67
C LYS A 269 -18.45 6.10 -6.21
N ALA A 270 -19.70 5.76 -5.86
CA ALA A 270 -20.17 5.72 -4.48
C ALA A 270 -19.36 4.71 -3.63
N ILE A 271 -19.16 3.49 -4.13
CA ILE A 271 -18.37 2.45 -3.45
C ILE A 271 -16.89 2.88 -3.33
N LYS A 272 -16.30 3.38 -4.42
CA LYS A 272 -14.90 3.85 -4.43
C LYS A 272 -14.69 4.98 -3.42
N THR A 273 -15.58 5.97 -3.40
CA THR A 273 -15.52 7.11 -2.47
C THR A 273 -15.63 6.63 -1.01
N GLY A 274 -16.61 5.77 -0.73
CA GLY A 274 -16.79 5.20 0.60
C GLY A 274 -15.58 4.39 1.07
N ARG A 275 -14.99 3.56 0.19
CA ARG A 275 -13.77 2.80 0.50
C ARG A 275 -12.54 3.68 0.72
N ARG A 276 -12.33 4.71 -0.10
CA ARG A 276 -11.21 5.65 0.06
C ARG A 276 -11.32 6.47 1.35
N LYS A 277 -12.53 6.92 1.68
CA LYS A 277 -12.82 7.68 2.91
C LYS A 277 -12.97 6.78 4.16
N LYS A 278 -12.83 5.46 4.01
CA LYS A 278 -12.94 4.46 5.09
C LYS A 278 -14.27 4.52 5.85
N TYR A 279 -15.38 4.73 5.12
CA TYR A 279 -16.73 4.63 5.69
C TYR A 279 -17.04 3.20 6.13
N GLN A 280 -18.00 3.06 7.05
CA GLN A 280 -18.46 1.73 7.44
C GLN A 280 -19.17 1.07 6.25
N ASP A 281 -19.17 -0.26 6.23
CA ASP A 281 -19.85 -1.01 5.17
C ASP A 281 -21.33 -0.61 5.06
N ASP A 282 -21.97 -0.32 6.19
CA ASP A 282 -23.38 0.05 6.30
C ASP A 282 -23.66 1.42 5.63
N ASP A 283 -22.73 2.38 5.76
CA ASP A 283 -22.81 3.69 5.10
C ASP A 283 -22.63 3.54 3.58
N ILE A 284 -21.70 2.69 3.16
CA ILE A 284 -21.45 2.42 1.74
C ILE A 284 -22.67 1.75 1.10
N LEU A 285 -23.26 0.77 1.79
CA LEU A 285 -24.50 0.12 1.34
C LEU A 285 -25.65 1.13 1.21
N SER A 286 -25.79 2.06 2.15
CA SER A 286 -26.80 3.12 2.11
C SER A 286 -26.57 4.11 0.95
N MET A 287 -25.31 4.49 0.69
CA MET A 287 -24.95 5.32 -0.47
C MET A 287 -25.28 4.62 -1.79
N VAL A 288 -25.02 3.32 -1.89
CA VAL A 288 -25.35 2.54 -3.08
C VAL A 288 -26.86 2.43 -3.26
N ALA A 289 -27.60 2.14 -2.19
CA ALA A 289 -29.06 2.08 -2.19
C ALA A 289 -29.69 3.38 -2.69
N THR A 290 -29.26 4.52 -2.16
CA THR A 290 -29.74 5.85 -2.58
C THR A 290 -29.42 6.17 -4.04
N THR A 291 -28.27 5.73 -4.55
CA THR A 291 -27.88 5.93 -5.96
C THR A 291 -28.76 5.12 -6.92
N ILE A 292 -29.08 3.87 -6.55
CA ILE A 292 -29.88 2.97 -7.40
C ILE A 292 -31.36 3.34 -7.34
N ALA A 293 -31.86 3.70 -6.16
CA ALA A 293 -33.26 3.94 -5.89
C ALA A 293 -33.89 4.88 -6.93
N THR A 294 -35.05 4.45 -7.45
CA THR A 294 -35.91 5.27 -8.31
C THR A 294 -37.11 5.82 -7.53
N ARG A 295 -37.35 5.28 -6.33
CA ARG A 295 -38.42 5.64 -5.40
C ARG A 295 -37.88 5.55 -3.96
N TYR A 296 -38.45 6.32 -3.04
CA TYR A 296 -38.07 6.26 -1.63
C TYR A 296 -38.65 4.99 -0.99
N SER A 297 -37.85 3.92 -0.90
CA SER A 297 -38.13 2.71 -0.11
C SER A 297 -37.14 2.66 1.06
N TYR A 298 -37.64 2.83 2.29
CA TYR A 298 -36.83 2.74 3.50
C TYR A 298 -37.49 1.76 4.45
N THR A 299 -36.79 0.67 4.79
CA THR A 299 -37.24 -0.28 5.81
C THR A 299 -36.08 -0.69 6.70
N VAL A 300 -36.27 -0.57 8.02
CA VAL A 300 -35.26 -0.98 9.02
C VAL A 300 -34.92 -2.47 8.90
N GLN A 301 -35.90 -3.29 8.52
CA GLN A 301 -35.72 -4.73 8.33
C GLN A 301 -34.90 -5.05 7.06
N GLY A 302 -35.00 -4.21 6.02
CA GLY A 302 -34.16 -4.27 4.83
C GLY A 302 -32.70 -3.95 5.13
N ASP A 303 -32.44 -2.89 5.90
CA ASP A 303 -31.09 -2.52 6.30
C ASP A 303 -30.42 -3.61 7.13
N LEU A 304 -31.10 -4.14 8.15
CA LEU A 304 -30.58 -5.24 8.96
C LEU A 304 -30.24 -6.48 8.12
N TYR A 305 -31.10 -6.78 7.13
CA TYR A 305 -30.86 -7.86 6.18
C TYR A 305 -29.61 -7.60 5.32
N MET A 306 -29.49 -6.41 4.72
CA MET A 306 -28.34 -6.03 3.89
C MET A 306 -27.03 -6.12 4.66
N GLN A 307 -26.99 -5.61 5.88
CA GLN A 307 -25.79 -5.65 6.72
C GLN A 307 -25.36 -7.09 7.03
N ALA A 308 -26.31 -7.95 7.42
CA ALA A 308 -26.02 -9.35 7.73
C ALA A 308 -25.55 -10.12 6.48
N ALA A 309 -26.27 -9.99 5.37
CA ALA A 309 -25.93 -10.64 4.11
C ALA A 309 -24.58 -10.14 3.56
N TRP A 310 -24.32 -8.84 3.63
CA TRP A 310 -23.07 -8.25 3.17
C TRP A 310 -21.85 -8.76 3.94
N ARG A 311 -21.95 -8.92 5.27
CA ARG A 311 -20.85 -9.49 6.08
C ARG A 311 -20.47 -10.90 5.59
N THR A 312 -21.46 -11.73 5.29
CA THR A 312 -21.24 -13.08 4.74
C THR A 312 -20.64 -13.04 3.34
N ILE A 313 -21.19 -12.21 2.46
CA ILE A 313 -20.71 -12.06 1.08
C ILE A 313 -19.26 -11.55 1.06
N LYS A 314 -18.96 -10.52 1.84
CA LYS A 314 -17.63 -9.92 1.97
C LYS A 314 -16.62 -10.92 2.50
N ALA A 315 -16.97 -11.71 3.52
CA ALA A 315 -16.11 -12.79 4.01
C ALA A 315 -15.79 -13.81 2.90
N GLY A 316 -16.79 -14.20 2.11
CA GLY A 316 -16.61 -15.06 0.94
C GLY A 316 -15.68 -14.48 -0.12
N LEU A 317 -15.81 -13.19 -0.44
CA LEU A 317 -14.98 -12.48 -1.41
C LEU A 317 -13.49 -12.50 -1.04
N TYR A 318 -13.15 -12.19 0.22
CA TYR A 318 -11.77 -12.23 0.68
C TYR A 318 -11.23 -13.66 0.84
N GLY A 319 -12.09 -14.63 1.20
CA GLY A 319 -11.74 -16.05 1.22
C GLY A 319 -11.37 -16.59 -0.16
N GLN A 320 -12.12 -16.23 -1.21
CA GLN A 320 -11.82 -16.58 -2.59
C GLN A 320 -10.52 -15.93 -3.07
N LEU A 321 -10.28 -14.66 -2.72
CA LEU A 321 -9.06 -13.96 -3.08
C LEU A 321 -7.81 -14.57 -2.41
N ALA A 322 -7.93 -15.04 -1.18
CA ALA A 322 -6.87 -15.78 -0.49
C ALA A 322 -6.59 -17.12 -1.18
N ALA A 323 -7.63 -17.88 -1.55
CA ALA A 323 -7.49 -19.15 -2.27
C ALA A 323 -6.84 -18.97 -3.65
N GLN A 324 -7.24 -17.94 -4.41
CA GLN A 324 -6.65 -17.62 -5.72
C GLN A 324 -5.17 -17.22 -5.60
N ARG A 325 -4.78 -16.46 -4.57
CA ARG A 325 -3.37 -16.11 -4.31
C ARG A 325 -2.52 -17.35 -3.98
N ILE A 326 -3.08 -18.30 -3.24
CA ILE A 326 -2.40 -19.57 -2.93
C ILE A 326 -2.26 -20.42 -4.20
N ALA A 327 -3.30 -20.50 -5.03
CA ALA A 327 -3.26 -21.22 -6.30
C ALA A 327 -2.26 -20.59 -7.30
N ALA A 328 -2.23 -19.27 -7.43
CA ALA A 328 -1.29 -18.56 -8.29
C ALA A 328 0.17 -18.77 -7.83
N ARG A 329 0.41 -18.78 -6.52
CA ARG A 329 1.73 -19.08 -5.95
C ARG A 329 2.19 -20.53 -6.22
N ASN A 330 1.25 -21.47 -6.31
CA ASN A 330 1.53 -22.87 -6.63
C ASN A 330 1.63 -23.14 -8.14
N ALA A 331 1.23 -22.18 -8.99
CA ALA A 331 1.27 -22.29 -10.45
C ALA A 331 2.57 -21.75 -11.08
N ASP A 332 3.45 -21.10 -10.29
CA ASP A 332 4.81 -20.74 -10.71
C ASP A 332 5.77 -21.92 -10.41
N PRO A 333 6.24 -22.69 -11.41
CA PRO A 333 7.17 -23.81 -11.17
C PRO A 333 8.60 -23.34 -10.87
N ALA A 334 8.90 -22.05 -11.01
CA ALA A 334 10.27 -21.51 -10.99
C ALA A 334 10.82 -21.18 -9.58
N ARG A 335 10.09 -21.50 -8.50
CA ARG A 335 10.54 -21.23 -7.11
C ARG A 335 10.65 -22.46 -6.20
N GLN A 336 10.45 -23.66 -6.74
CA GLN A 336 10.69 -24.92 -6.03
C GLN A 336 11.96 -25.64 -6.51
N GLU A 337 13.08 -24.92 -6.63
CA GLU A 337 14.39 -25.56 -6.73
C GLU A 337 15.43 -24.71 -5.99
N SER A 338 15.56 -24.93 -4.69
CA SER A 338 16.85 -24.81 -3.97
C SER A 338 16.69 -25.20 -2.50
N LEU A 339 16.66 -26.49 -2.20
CA LEU A 339 17.20 -27.04 -0.95
C LEU A 339 17.92 -28.36 -1.30
N PRO A 340 19.19 -28.57 -0.89
CA PRO A 340 20.01 -29.63 -1.43
C PRO A 340 19.67 -30.99 -0.79
N ALA A 341 19.43 -31.99 -1.63
CA ALA A 341 19.30 -33.38 -1.23
C ALA A 341 20.68 -33.96 -0.87
N SER A 342 20.78 -34.47 0.35
CA SER A 342 21.92 -35.26 0.82
C SER A 342 21.95 -36.61 0.09
N THR A 343 23.13 -36.93 -0.41
CA THR A 343 23.58 -38.15 -1.10
C THR A 343 23.03 -39.46 -0.52
N ALA A 344 22.41 -40.27 -1.39
CA ALA A 344 22.26 -41.71 -1.21
C ALA A 344 22.83 -42.42 -2.44
N LEU A 345 23.75 -43.36 -2.24
CA LEU A 345 24.14 -44.35 -3.25
C LEU A 345 23.35 -45.66 -3.04
N PRO A 346 23.14 -46.47 -4.10
CA PRO A 346 22.09 -47.48 -4.18
C PRO A 346 22.61 -48.92 -3.99
N VAL A 347 21.77 -49.82 -3.48
CA VAL A 347 21.93 -51.28 -3.67
C VAL A 347 20.55 -51.93 -3.90
N GLU A 348 20.51 -52.74 -4.95
CA GLU A 348 19.38 -53.49 -5.53
C GLU A 348 18.80 -54.60 -4.62
N PRO A 349 17.58 -55.08 -4.93
CA PRO A 349 16.85 -56.06 -4.12
C PRO A 349 17.07 -57.51 -4.60
N ALA A 350 17.19 -58.44 -3.65
CA ALA A 350 17.09 -59.87 -3.93
C ALA A 350 16.06 -60.54 -3.00
N SER A 351 15.09 -61.20 -3.64
CA SER A 351 14.07 -62.09 -3.06
C SER A 351 14.67 -63.17 -2.16
N THR A 352 13.93 -63.64 -1.14
CA THR A 352 13.51 -65.05 -0.95
C THR A 352 12.41 -65.14 0.12
N LYS A 353 11.50 -66.09 -0.09
CA LYS A 353 10.20 -66.35 0.53
C LYS A 353 10.27 -67.29 1.77
N ILE A 354 9.35 -67.06 2.72
CA ILE A 354 8.60 -68.03 3.59
C ILE A 354 9.45 -68.75 4.68
N VAL A 355 9.08 -68.83 5.97
CA VAL A 355 8.06 -69.71 6.60
C VAL A 355 7.70 -69.23 8.02
N LEU A 356 6.42 -69.41 8.34
CA LEU A 356 5.73 -69.20 9.62
C LEU A 356 5.91 -70.41 10.56
N THR A 357 6.30 -70.23 11.83
CA THR A 357 5.90 -71.14 12.93
C THR A 357 5.93 -70.45 14.30
N LYS A 358 4.86 -70.67 15.06
CA LYS A 358 4.66 -70.51 16.52
C LYS A 358 4.26 -71.92 17.03
N PRO A 359 4.12 -72.23 18.33
CA PRO A 359 4.68 -71.68 19.59
C PRO A 359 5.27 -72.79 20.52
N ALA A 360 5.98 -72.43 21.61
CA ALA A 360 5.90 -73.05 22.97
C ALA A 360 7.08 -72.64 23.89
N ALA A 361 6.75 -72.29 25.14
CA ALA A 361 7.62 -72.00 26.29
C ALA A 361 8.02 -73.31 27.04
N PRO A 362 8.73 -73.35 28.22
CA PRO A 362 9.10 -72.28 29.18
C PRO A 362 10.47 -72.42 29.92
N SER A 363 10.72 -71.48 30.87
CA SER A 363 11.56 -71.58 32.11
C SER A 363 13.08 -71.30 31.96
N LEU A 364 13.84 -70.59 32.81
CA LEU A 364 13.75 -69.83 34.09
C LEU A 364 15.12 -69.09 34.17
N ARG A 365 15.29 -67.81 34.54
CA ARG A 365 15.41 -67.30 35.93
C ARG A 365 15.57 -65.76 35.94
N ARG A 366 14.90 -65.16 36.93
CA ARG A 366 14.92 -63.78 37.51
C ARG A 366 16.32 -63.17 37.72
N ALA A 367 16.52 -61.84 37.78
CA ALA A 367 15.85 -60.81 38.62
C ALA A 367 16.14 -59.36 38.11
N PRO A 368 15.67 -58.25 38.76
CA PRO A 368 14.31 -57.83 39.14
C PRO A 368 13.90 -56.41 38.62
N ALA A 369 12.58 -56.15 38.72
CA ALA A 369 11.74 -54.94 38.51
C ALA A 369 12.11 -53.71 39.39
N ALA A 370 11.67 -52.45 39.25
CA ALA A 370 10.86 -51.55 38.38
C ALA A 370 11.01 -50.10 39.01
N PRO A 371 10.21 -49.02 38.78
CA PRO A 371 9.20 -48.70 37.75
C PRO A 371 9.31 -47.28 37.10
N VAL A 372 8.38 -47.14 36.16
CA VAL A 372 7.92 -46.11 35.21
C VAL A 372 7.57 -44.71 35.77
N ALA A 373 7.77 -43.71 34.90
CA ALA A 373 7.10 -42.40 34.73
C ALA A 373 7.16 -41.31 35.82
N SER A 374 7.67 -40.14 35.42
CA SER A 374 7.19 -38.85 35.92
C SER A 374 7.32 -37.77 34.85
N SER A 375 6.16 -37.32 34.39
CA SER A 375 5.90 -36.11 33.61
C SER A 375 6.56 -34.87 34.23
N LEU A 376 7.25 -34.07 33.42
CA LEU A 376 7.75 -32.74 33.80
C LEU A 376 6.55 -31.80 34.05
N ARG A 377 6.20 -31.62 35.33
CA ARG A 377 5.31 -30.57 35.84
C ARG A 377 6.05 -29.23 35.77
N ILE A 378 5.49 -28.28 35.03
CA ILE A 378 5.82 -26.85 35.15
C ILE A 378 5.34 -26.40 36.54
N GLN A 379 6.27 -25.99 37.40
CA GLN A 379 5.94 -25.39 38.69
C GLN A 379 5.57 -23.92 38.47
N VAL A 380 4.30 -23.59 38.73
CA VAL A 380 3.82 -22.21 38.80
C VAL A 380 4.14 -21.68 40.20
N HIS A 381 5.00 -20.67 40.30
CA HIS A 381 5.18 -19.93 41.54
C HIS A 381 3.92 -19.10 41.85
N PRO A 382 3.39 -19.11 43.08
CA PRO A 382 2.26 -18.27 43.46
C PRO A 382 2.72 -16.81 43.55
N HIS A 383 2.24 -15.97 42.63
CA HIS A 383 2.43 -14.52 42.69
C HIS A 383 1.55 -13.95 43.81
N ALA A 384 2.12 -13.11 44.67
CA ALA A 384 1.41 -12.37 45.70
C ALA A 384 0.20 -11.60 45.12
N PRO A 385 -0.92 -11.45 45.87
CA PRO A 385 -2.11 -10.79 45.36
C PRO A 385 -1.83 -9.32 45.07
N MET A 386 -1.90 -8.93 43.80
CA MET A 386 -1.87 -7.54 43.37
C MET A 386 -3.16 -6.83 43.83
N PRO A 387 -3.10 -5.53 44.19
CA PRO A 387 -4.28 -4.77 44.56
C PRO A 387 -5.31 -4.75 43.40
N GLU A 388 -6.57 -5.04 43.72
CA GLU A 388 -7.68 -5.00 42.75
C GLU A 388 -7.86 -3.58 42.19
N ILE A 389 -7.40 -3.34 40.96
CA ILE A 389 -7.71 -2.13 40.20
C ILE A 389 -9.14 -2.27 39.69
N LYS A 390 -10.09 -1.61 40.36
CA LYS A 390 -11.49 -1.56 39.92
C LYS A 390 -11.57 -0.76 38.61
N ALA A 391 -12.09 -1.37 37.54
CA ALA A 391 -12.30 -0.70 36.27
C ALA A 391 -13.37 0.41 36.44
N ALA A 392 -12.97 1.68 36.34
CA ALA A 392 -13.85 2.84 36.49
C ALA A 392 -14.55 3.28 35.18
N GLY A 393 -14.31 2.55 34.09
CA GLY A 393 -14.84 2.80 32.74
C GLY A 393 -14.13 3.97 32.04
N SER A 394 -13.93 3.86 30.72
CA SER A 394 -13.22 4.90 29.95
C SER A 394 -14.04 6.19 29.80
N ILE A 395 -13.38 7.29 29.41
CA ILE A 395 -14.04 8.56 29.09
C ILE A 395 -15.03 8.34 27.93
N SER A 396 -14.63 7.57 26.91
CA SER A 396 -15.50 7.09 25.83
C SER A 396 -16.75 6.36 26.37
N ASP A 397 -16.61 5.43 27.30
CA ASP A 397 -17.75 4.66 27.83
C ASP A 397 -18.70 5.54 28.66
N ARG A 398 -18.19 6.64 29.22
CA ARG A 398 -18.99 7.65 29.93
C ARG A 398 -19.76 8.52 28.93
N ILE A 399 -19.11 9.00 27.87
CA ILE A 399 -19.76 9.75 26.79
C ILE A 399 -20.83 8.90 26.07
N LYS A 400 -20.58 7.60 25.86
CA LYS A 400 -21.57 6.66 25.33
C LYS A 400 -22.77 6.49 26.25
N ARG A 401 -22.55 6.41 27.56
CA ARG A 401 -23.63 6.37 28.56
C ARG A 401 -24.45 7.66 28.57
N LEU A 402 -23.80 8.82 28.49
CA LEU A 402 -24.47 10.13 28.45
C LEU A 402 -25.26 10.33 27.14
N SER A 403 -24.75 9.86 26.01
CA SER A 403 -25.40 10.00 24.71
C SER A 403 -26.45 8.94 24.37
N GLY A 404 -26.47 7.80 25.10
CA GLY A 404 -27.31 6.65 24.77
C GLY A 404 -26.96 5.96 23.44
N ARG A 405 -25.85 6.35 22.80
CA ARG A 405 -25.37 5.79 21.53
C ARG A 405 -24.27 4.76 21.80
N ALA A 406 -24.28 3.65 21.06
CA ALA A 406 -23.33 2.54 21.26
C ALA A 406 -21.91 2.79 20.67
N TYR A 407 -21.69 3.92 20.00
CA TYR A 407 -20.48 4.22 19.21
C TYR A 407 -19.87 5.58 19.59
N ASP A 408 -18.56 5.70 19.38
CA ASP A 408 -17.72 6.82 19.84
C ASP A 408 -17.57 7.87 18.74
N VAL A 409 -18.61 8.67 18.52
CA VAL A 409 -18.63 9.75 17.50
C VAL A 409 -17.82 10.96 17.93
N TYR A 410 -17.55 11.07 19.23
CA TYR A 410 -17.28 12.36 19.83
C TYR A 410 -15.81 12.61 20.15
N LYS A 411 -14.86 11.71 19.89
CA LYS A 411 -13.46 11.93 20.31
C LYS A 411 -12.89 13.25 19.83
N ASP A 412 -12.91 13.51 18.53
CA ASP A 412 -12.31 14.71 17.96
C ASP A 412 -13.10 15.97 18.30
N ILE A 413 -14.44 15.87 18.32
CA ILE A 413 -15.35 16.97 18.68
C ILE A 413 -15.19 17.32 20.17
N PHE A 414 -15.12 16.32 21.05
CA PHE A 414 -14.90 16.44 22.48
C PHE A 414 -13.54 17.05 22.77
N LEU A 415 -12.46 16.51 22.22
CA LEU A 415 -11.11 17.06 22.42
C LEU A 415 -10.99 18.50 21.89
N SER A 416 -11.69 18.86 20.81
CA SER A 416 -11.70 20.23 20.30
C SER A 416 -12.35 21.25 21.26
N ARG A 417 -13.29 20.81 22.12
CA ARG A 417 -14.07 21.69 23.00
C ARG A 417 -13.71 21.56 24.49
N VAL A 418 -13.15 20.44 24.93
CA VAL A 418 -12.88 20.12 26.34
C VAL A 418 -11.95 21.13 27.02
N ARG A 419 -11.05 21.77 26.27
CA ARG A 419 -10.11 22.78 26.79
C ARG A 419 -10.80 23.95 27.50
N ILE A 420 -11.94 24.40 26.97
CA ILE A 420 -12.72 25.50 27.57
C ILE A 420 -13.25 25.05 28.94
N HIS A 421 -13.74 23.81 29.03
CA HIS A 421 -14.30 23.25 30.26
C HIS A 421 -13.24 22.91 31.30
N ILE A 422 -12.03 22.49 30.87
CA ILE A 422 -10.88 22.33 31.75
C ILE A 422 -10.50 23.68 32.37
N ARG A 423 -10.44 24.73 31.55
CA ARG A 423 -10.12 26.08 32.03
C ARG A 423 -11.14 26.58 33.05
N ASP A 424 -12.43 26.40 32.78
CA ASP A 424 -13.51 26.79 33.69
C ASP A 424 -13.40 26.04 35.04
N ALA A 425 -13.12 24.73 35.01
CA ALA A 425 -12.95 23.93 36.22
C ALA A 425 -11.69 24.32 37.02
N LEU A 426 -10.58 24.60 36.36
CA LEU A 426 -9.34 25.06 37.01
C LEU A 426 -9.49 26.45 37.62
N GLN A 427 -10.26 27.35 36.99
CA GLN A 427 -10.56 28.67 37.57
C GLN A 427 -11.36 28.57 38.88
N GLN A 428 -12.29 27.62 38.97
CA GLN A 428 -13.08 27.36 40.19
C GLN A 428 -12.24 26.70 41.31
N GLY A 429 -11.26 25.87 40.93
CA GLY A 429 -10.39 25.14 41.85
C GLY A 429 -9.08 25.85 42.23
N ARG A 430 -8.99 27.17 42.07
CA ARG A 430 -7.74 27.91 42.30
C ARG A 430 -7.49 28.13 43.80
N THR A 431 -6.37 27.63 44.31
CA THR A 431 -6.01 27.73 45.74
C THR A 431 -4.99 28.82 46.07
N LYS A 432 -4.28 29.35 45.06
CA LYS A 432 -3.33 30.47 45.22
C LYS A 432 -3.74 31.67 44.35
N PRO A 433 -3.79 32.90 44.88
CA PRO A 433 -3.88 34.10 44.06
C PRO A 433 -2.57 34.22 43.26
N GLY A 434 -2.66 34.17 41.93
CA GLY A 434 -1.46 34.07 41.09
C GLY A 434 -0.69 35.37 41.00
N SER A 435 0.62 35.20 40.78
CA SER A 435 1.47 36.25 40.24
C SER A 435 1.03 36.58 38.82
N VAL A 436 1.00 37.86 38.45
CA VAL A 436 0.49 38.38 37.17
C VAL A 436 1.36 37.96 35.96
N PHE A 437 2.43 37.19 36.19
CA PHE A 437 3.43 36.81 35.19
C PHE A 437 3.71 35.30 35.05
N SER A 438 2.89 34.38 35.61
CA SER A 438 3.14 32.94 35.46
C SER A 438 2.19 32.24 34.48
N ASP A 439 2.77 31.39 33.62
CA ASP A 439 2.08 30.48 32.69
C ASP A 439 1.46 29.25 33.38
N ASP A 440 1.42 29.23 34.73
CA ASP A 440 1.00 28.09 35.54
C ASP A 440 -0.43 27.61 35.19
N ALA A 441 -1.32 28.51 34.78
CA ALA A 441 -2.67 28.17 34.35
C ALA A 441 -2.67 27.40 33.01
N ASN A 442 -1.80 27.79 32.09
CA ASN A 442 -1.64 27.12 30.79
C ASN A 442 -0.97 25.75 30.98
N GLU A 443 0.00 25.65 31.88
CA GLU A 443 0.64 24.37 32.23
C GLU A 443 -0.32 23.40 32.91
N ALA A 444 -1.19 23.91 33.80
CA ALA A 444 -2.22 23.11 34.45
C ALA A 444 -3.29 22.64 33.44
N GLU A 445 -3.73 23.52 32.52
CA GLU A 445 -4.66 23.15 31.45
C GLU A 445 -4.07 22.05 30.55
N ASN A 446 -2.82 22.20 30.14
CA ASN A 446 -2.13 21.22 29.29
C ASN A 446 -1.96 19.88 29.99
N ALA A 447 -1.63 19.86 31.28
CA ALA A 447 -1.48 18.62 32.05
C ALA A 447 -2.81 17.84 32.17
N VAL A 448 -3.94 18.54 32.35
CA VAL A 448 -5.27 17.90 32.39
C VAL A 448 -5.69 17.43 30.99
N TYR A 449 -5.46 18.25 29.97
CA TYR A 449 -5.79 17.91 28.59
C TYR A 449 -5.01 16.68 28.09
N GLU A 450 -3.70 16.65 28.32
CA GLU A 450 -2.84 15.52 27.95
C GLU A 450 -3.31 14.23 28.64
N PHE A 451 -3.70 14.32 29.92
CA PHE A 451 -4.25 13.17 30.63
C PHE A 451 -5.57 12.66 30.03
N ILE A 452 -6.49 13.57 29.66
CA ILE A 452 -7.77 13.23 29.04
C ILE A 452 -7.56 12.61 27.66
N GLU A 453 -6.64 13.14 26.86
CA GLU A 453 -6.32 12.64 25.53
C GLU A 453 -5.72 11.24 25.58
N LEU A 454 -4.72 11.02 26.44
CA LEU A 454 -4.04 9.73 26.60
C LEU A 454 -4.98 8.63 27.13
N ASN A 455 -5.95 9.01 27.96
CA ASN A 455 -6.83 8.07 28.64
C ASN A 455 -8.26 8.07 28.11
N TYR A 456 -8.52 8.68 26.94
CA TYR A 456 -9.86 8.79 26.36
C TYR A 456 -10.55 7.42 26.21
N SER A 457 -9.82 6.42 25.75
CA SER A 457 -10.29 5.03 25.57
C SER A 457 -9.79 4.06 26.67
N ASN A 458 -9.17 4.56 27.74
CA ASN A 458 -8.58 3.72 28.78
C ASN A 458 -9.63 3.33 29.84
N ALA A 459 -9.95 2.03 29.94
CA ALA A 459 -10.93 1.49 30.88
C ALA A 459 -10.47 1.50 32.36
N TYR A 460 -9.17 1.68 32.60
CA TYR A 460 -8.53 1.70 33.91
C TYR A 460 -8.05 3.12 34.29
N LEU A 461 -8.80 4.14 33.87
CA LEU A 461 -8.55 5.54 34.20
C LEU A 461 -8.48 5.74 35.73
N ASP A 462 -7.33 6.23 36.22
CA ASP A 462 -7.14 6.61 37.63
C ASP A 462 -6.59 8.04 37.72
N TRP A 463 -7.51 9.02 37.73
CA TRP A 463 -7.16 10.43 37.94
C TRP A 463 -6.59 10.70 39.34
N PRO A 464 -7.19 10.19 40.45
CA PRO A 464 -6.71 10.45 41.79
C PRO A 464 -5.25 10.12 42.05
N SER A 465 -4.74 9.02 41.48
CA SER A 465 -3.35 8.57 41.64
C SER A 465 -2.41 9.02 40.51
N SER A 466 -2.90 9.86 39.58
CA SER A 466 -2.12 10.25 38.40
C SER A 466 -1.02 11.27 38.72
N LYS A 467 0.12 11.14 38.01
CA LYS A 467 1.21 12.14 38.04
C LYS A 467 0.73 13.54 37.58
N HIS A 468 -0.28 13.57 36.70
CA HIS A 468 -0.86 14.79 36.16
C HIS A 468 -1.62 15.57 37.25
N ARG A 469 -2.36 14.89 38.14
CA ARG A 469 -3.03 15.53 39.28
C ARG A 469 -2.03 16.13 40.27
N VAL A 470 -0.93 15.43 40.56
CA VAL A 470 0.14 15.94 41.43
C VAL A 470 0.74 17.22 40.83
N LYS A 471 1.04 17.22 39.52
CA LYS A 471 1.54 18.38 38.79
C LYS A 471 0.56 19.58 38.83
N VAL A 472 -0.74 19.32 38.65
CA VAL A 472 -1.78 20.37 38.74
C VAL A 472 -1.89 20.96 40.16
N ALA A 473 -1.74 20.12 41.19
CA ALA A 473 -1.72 20.56 42.59
C ALA A 473 -0.47 21.37 42.95
N GLU A 474 0.70 20.99 42.43
CA GLU A 474 1.95 21.77 42.56
C GLU A 474 1.81 23.17 41.96
N LEU A 475 1.12 23.29 40.83
CA LEU A 475 0.78 24.55 40.16
C LEU A 475 -0.32 25.37 40.88
N GLY A 476 -0.84 24.90 42.00
CA GLY A 476 -1.79 25.63 42.85
C GLY A 476 -3.27 25.46 42.49
N PHE A 477 -3.62 24.44 41.73
CA PHE A 477 -4.99 24.13 41.33
C PHE A 477 -5.45 22.80 41.93
N THR A 478 -6.68 22.75 42.44
CA THR A 478 -7.30 21.52 42.96
C THR A 478 -8.37 21.02 42.01
N LEU A 479 -8.18 19.82 41.47
CA LEU A 479 -9.17 19.13 40.64
C LEU A 479 -9.34 17.69 41.17
N GLU A 480 -10.45 17.44 41.85
CA GLU A 480 -10.70 16.15 42.52
C GLU A 480 -11.26 15.08 41.57
N LYS A 481 -12.10 15.48 40.62
CA LYS A 481 -12.77 14.59 39.66
C LYS A 481 -12.74 15.20 38.27
N LEU A 482 -12.75 14.34 37.25
CA LEU A 482 -12.86 14.75 35.83
C LEU A 482 -14.30 14.70 35.31
N ASP A 483 -15.21 14.12 36.09
CA ASP A 483 -16.59 13.81 35.70
C ASP A 483 -17.34 15.09 35.31
N ASP A 484 -17.19 16.15 36.12
CA ASP A 484 -17.86 17.44 35.90
C ASP A 484 -17.40 18.11 34.59
N ILE A 485 -16.13 17.93 34.21
CA ILE A 485 -15.57 18.45 32.94
C ILE A 485 -16.15 17.67 31.76
N ILE A 486 -16.21 16.34 31.87
CA ILE A 486 -16.72 15.46 30.82
C ILE A 486 -18.21 15.72 30.57
N GLU A 487 -19.01 15.83 31.62
CA GLU A 487 -20.44 16.12 31.54
C GLU A 487 -20.71 17.53 30.98
N ALA A 488 -20.02 18.56 31.49
CA ALA A 488 -20.18 19.93 31.00
C ALA A 488 -19.80 20.08 29.52
N CYS A 489 -18.75 19.39 29.09
CA CYS A 489 -18.34 19.38 27.69
C CYS A 489 -19.35 18.64 26.81
N TYR A 490 -19.91 17.52 27.27
CA TYR A 490 -20.92 16.78 26.51
C TYR A 490 -22.21 17.60 26.32
N LEU A 491 -22.72 18.23 27.37
CA LEU A 491 -23.96 19.02 27.31
C LEU A 491 -23.89 20.18 26.29
N ARG A 492 -22.70 20.73 26.04
CA ARG A 492 -22.46 21.77 25.01
C ARG A 492 -22.17 21.22 23.61
N ILE A 493 -22.00 19.91 23.46
CA ILE A 493 -21.85 19.26 22.15
C ILE A 493 -23.23 18.88 21.58
N ASP A 494 -24.19 18.59 22.46
CA ASP A 494 -25.57 18.20 22.11
C ASP A 494 -26.56 19.39 22.05
N ALA A 495 -26.17 20.55 22.57
CA ALA A 495 -26.86 21.84 22.41
C ALA A 495 -26.29 22.63 21.23
#